data_AF-A0AAW7DQG8-F1
#
_entry.id   AF-A0AAW7DQG8-F1
#
_cell.length_a   1.000
_cell.length_b   1.000
_cell.length_c   1.000
_cell.angle_alpha   90.00
_cell.angle_beta   90.00
_cell.angle_gamma   90.00
#
_symmetry.space_group_name_H-M   'P 1'
#
loop_
_entity.id
_entity.type
_entity.pdbx_description
1 polymer ?
#
loop_
_entity_poly.entity_id
_entity_poly.type
_entity_poly.pdbx_seq_one_letter_code
_entity_poly.pdbx_strand_id
1 'polypeptide(L)'
;MSSELKRIQKRKETQRELAALYEKSEHVLLIHYSCESFYDIKDGRTPRVTSIALRNLKTAQTESFSIHKIAERMHVSIAEIPNKYDALEKEMLFDFFEYLKYRQTFHFIHWNMRDGNYGFSAIEHRFQVLGGEPYLVPDDKKFDLARALVALFGRQYVSHGESGRFHALIQLNHMTDKSALTGKEEADAFESGDYIKLHQSTLRKVDCMSNIVERTVDGSLVTNATWRDKYGAHPKAIIEYVKQHWLWSIIVMIGIVTGIIGRVAGWF
;
A
#
# COMPACT_ATOMS: atom_id res chain seq x y z
N MET A 1 3.35 -26.86 -5.55
CA MET A 1 3.13 -25.79 -6.54
C MET A 1 4.44 -25.10 -6.87
N SER A 2 4.77 -24.97 -8.15
CA SER A 2 5.93 -24.21 -8.63
C SER A 2 5.79 -22.71 -8.35
N SER A 3 6.92 -21.98 -8.40
CA SER A 3 6.95 -20.53 -8.16
C SER A 3 6.04 -19.74 -9.10
N GLU A 4 5.94 -20.18 -10.36
CA GLU A 4 5.13 -19.50 -11.39
C GLU A 4 3.64 -19.71 -11.19
N LEU A 5 3.20 -20.92 -10.85
CA LEU A 5 1.79 -21.18 -10.54
C LEU A 5 1.33 -20.41 -9.29
N LYS A 6 2.19 -20.31 -8.26
CA LYS A 6 1.92 -19.47 -7.08
C LYS A 6 1.78 -18.00 -7.46
N ARG A 7 2.59 -17.50 -8.39
CA ARG A 7 2.52 -16.11 -8.88
C ARG A 7 1.19 -15.84 -9.59
N ILE A 8 0.76 -16.75 -10.48
CA ILE A 8 -0.52 -16.63 -11.20
C ILE A 8 -1.69 -16.65 -10.23
N GLN A 9 -1.68 -17.57 -9.25
CA GLN A 9 -2.71 -17.62 -8.22
C GLN A 9 -2.75 -16.32 -7.40
N LYS A 10 -1.59 -15.84 -6.92
CA LYS A 10 -1.52 -14.61 -6.13
C LYS A 10 -2.02 -13.39 -6.90
N ARG A 11 -1.71 -13.30 -8.19
CA ARG A 11 -2.24 -12.25 -9.08
C ARG A 11 -3.77 -12.29 -9.14
N LYS A 12 -4.37 -13.46 -9.37
CA LYS A 12 -5.82 -13.63 -9.41
C LYS A 12 -6.49 -13.27 -8.09
N GLU A 13 -5.90 -13.68 -6.96
CA GLU A 13 -6.38 -13.33 -5.62
C GLU A 13 -6.35 -11.82 -5.40
N THR A 14 -5.22 -11.16 -5.67
CA THR A 14 -5.09 -9.71 -5.53
C THR A 14 -6.04 -8.94 -6.45
N GLN A 15 -6.27 -9.42 -7.67
CA GLN A 15 -7.23 -8.79 -8.58
C GLN A 15 -8.67 -8.89 -8.05
N ARG A 16 -9.06 -10.04 -7.47
CA ARG A 16 -10.37 -10.22 -6.84
C ARG A 16 -10.54 -9.35 -5.60
N GLU A 17 -9.51 -9.29 -4.77
CA GLU A 17 -9.50 -8.48 -3.54
C GLU A 17 -9.67 -6.99 -3.86
N LEU A 18 -8.89 -6.48 -4.83
CA LEU A 18 -9.00 -5.09 -5.27
C LEU A 18 -10.37 -4.79 -5.90
N ALA A 19 -10.91 -5.69 -6.72
CA ALA A 19 -12.25 -5.54 -7.28
C ALA A 19 -13.32 -5.49 -6.19
N ALA A 20 -13.24 -6.37 -5.17
CA ALA A 20 -14.18 -6.38 -4.05
C ALA A 20 -14.12 -5.10 -3.19
N LEU A 21 -12.93 -4.51 -3.02
CA LEU A 21 -12.77 -3.20 -2.39
C LEU A 21 -13.43 -2.10 -3.24
N TYR A 22 -13.21 -2.12 -4.55
CA TYR A 22 -13.75 -1.12 -5.46
C TYR A 22 -15.29 -1.17 -5.54
N GLU A 23 -15.88 -2.37 -5.55
CA GLU A 23 -17.34 -2.57 -5.47
C GLU A 23 -17.95 -1.98 -4.19
N LYS A 24 -17.18 -1.97 -3.10
CA LYS A 24 -17.58 -1.41 -1.80
C LYS A 24 -16.94 -0.05 -1.54
N SER A 25 -16.61 0.71 -2.58
CA SER A 25 -15.85 1.97 -2.51
C SER A 25 -16.40 3.02 -1.53
N GLU A 26 -17.69 3.00 -1.20
CA GLU A 26 -18.28 3.83 -0.15
C GLU A 26 -17.70 3.57 1.25
N HIS A 27 -17.26 2.33 1.50
CA HIS A 27 -16.71 1.84 2.76
C HIS A 27 -15.20 1.60 2.66
N VAL A 28 -14.52 2.29 1.73
CA VAL A 28 -13.07 2.21 1.54
C VAL A 28 -12.46 3.60 1.65
N LEU A 29 -11.45 3.71 2.51
CA LEU A 29 -10.64 4.91 2.70
C LEU A 29 -9.21 4.66 2.22
N LEU A 30 -8.67 5.61 1.47
CA LEU A 30 -7.24 5.68 1.20
C LEU A 30 -6.58 6.49 2.30
N ILE A 31 -5.53 5.95 2.91
CA ILE A 31 -4.83 6.58 4.03
C ILE A 31 -3.35 6.78 3.72
N HIS A 32 -2.84 7.95 4.09
CA HIS A 32 -1.42 8.25 4.13
C HIS A 32 -1.12 9.24 5.25
N TYR A 33 0.12 9.26 5.71
CA TYR A 33 0.58 10.23 6.70
C TYR A 33 2.00 10.70 6.40
N SER A 34 2.29 11.92 6.81
CA SER A 34 3.64 12.48 6.87
C SER A 34 4.11 12.56 8.32
N CYS A 35 5.41 12.45 8.50
CA CYS A 35 6.08 12.51 9.79
C CYS A 35 7.44 13.19 9.64
N GLU A 36 8.06 13.48 10.78
CA GLU A 36 9.50 13.74 10.87
C GLU A 36 10.28 12.60 10.18
N SER A 37 11.47 12.93 9.66
CA SER A 37 12.35 11.91 9.05
C SER A 37 12.60 10.79 10.05
N PHE A 38 12.28 9.55 9.65
CA PHE A 38 12.56 8.37 10.47
C PHE A 38 13.98 7.81 10.26
N TYR A 39 14.72 8.32 9.26
CA TYR A 39 16.11 7.94 9.02
C TYR A 39 17.09 8.72 9.90
N ASP A 40 16.73 9.94 10.27
CA ASP A 40 17.61 10.87 10.98
C ASP A 40 17.46 10.80 12.51
N ILE A 41 16.55 9.95 13.00
CA ILE A 41 16.32 9.74 14.43
C ILE A 41 17.39 8.81 15.01
N LYS A 42 18.36 9.41 15.70
CA LYS A 42 19.50 8.69 16.31
C LYS A 42 19.22 8.18 17.73
N ASP A 43 18.21 8.74 18.40
CA ASP A 43 17.82 8.39 19.78
C ASP A 43 16.83 7.22 19.86
N GLY A 44 16.39 6.70 18.72
CA GLY A 44 15.46 5.56 18.63
C GLY A 44 14.00 5.89 18.95
N ARG A 45 13.62 7.16 19.11
CA ARG A 45 12.22 7.52 19.36
C ARG A 45 11.36 7.31 18.11
N THR A 46 10.06 7.12 18.31
CA THR A 46 9.13 7.11 17.18
C THR A 46 9.03 8.51 16.56
N PRO A 47 9.08 8.62 15.22
CA PRO A 47 8.95 9.90 14.54
C PRO A 47 7.67 10.63 14.89
N ARG A 48 7.75 11.96 14.96
CA ARG A 48 6.58 12.83 15.15
C ARG A 48 5.69 12.82 13.91
N VAL A 49 4.40 12.55 14.09
CA VAL A 49 3.39 12.64 13.02
C VAL A 49 3.03 14.11 12.81
N THR A 50 2.99 14.54 11.56
CA THR A 50 2.73 15.95 11.19
C THR A 50 1.37 16.14 10.54
N SER A 51 0.93 15.16 9.74
CA SER A 51 -0.36 15.18 9.07
C SER A 51 -0.78 13.76 8.66
N ILE A 52 -2.07 13.47 8.78
CA ILE A 52 -2.73 12.23 8.34
C ILE A 52 -3.90 12.64 7.43
N ALA A 53 -4.05 11.98 6.29
CA ALA A 53 -5.17 12.19 5.39
C ALA A 53 -5.89 10.86 5.11
N LEU A 54 -7.22 10.91 5.07
CA LEU A 54 -8.08 9.81 4.66
C LEU A 54 -9.04 10.28 3.58
N ARG A 55 -9.01 9.64 2.41
CA ARG A 55 -9.88 9.97 1.27
C ARG A 55 -10.84 8.82 1.00
N ASN A 56 -12.13 9.09 0.91
CA ASN A 56 -13.11 8.08 0.50
C ASN A 56 -12.94 7.74 -1.00
N LEU A 57 -12.87 6.45 -1.31
CA LEU A 57 -12.62 5.97 -2.67
C LEU A 57 -13.76 6.33 -3.65
N LYS A 58 -15.02 6.39 -3.19
CA LYS A 58 -16.15 6.74 -4.07
C LYS A 58 -16.41 8.25 -4.13
N THR A 59 -16.51 8.89 -2.97
CA THR A 59 -17.02 10.27 -2.88
C THR A 59 -15.94 11.32 -3.05
N ALA A 60 -14.67 10.92 -3.08
CA ALA A 60 -13.51 11.81 -3.09
C ALA A 60 -13.48 12.82 -1.92
N GLN A 61 -14.31 12.62 -0.89
CA GLN A 61 -14.27 13.42 0.34
C GLN A 61 -13.00 13.04 1.10
N THR A 62 -12.24 14.06 1.50
CA THR A 62 -10.99 13.87 2.25
C THR A 62 -11.14 14.46 3.63
N GLU A 63 -11.00 13.63 4.65
CA GLU A 63 -10.79 14.06 6.03
C GLU A 63 -9.30 14.14 6.31
N SER A 64 -8.88 15.08 7.15
CA SER A 64 -7.46 15.26 7.41
C SER A 64 -7.16 15.86 8.77
N PHE A 65 -6.12 15.34 9.41
CA PHE A 65 -5.66 15.70 10.75
C PHE A 65 -4.24 16.22 10.60
N SER A 66 -3.95 17.44 11.04
CA SER A 66 -2.63 18.03 10.83
C SER A 66 -2.29 19.04 11.92
N ILE A 67 -1.02 19.12 12.28
CA ILE A 67 -0.54 19.94 13.40
C ILE A 67 -0.95 21.41 13.25
N HIS A 68 -0.84 22.01 12.06
CA HIS A 68 -1.22 23.43 11.88
C HIS A 68 -2.72 23.68 12.07
N LYS A 69 -3.60 22.75 11.68
CA LYS A 69 -5.06 22.86 11.92
C LYS A 69 -5.40 22.73 13.41
N ILE A 70 -4.72 21.83 14.12
CA ILE A 70 -4.90 21.70 15.57
C ILE A 70 -4.35 22.93 16.29
N ALA A 71 -3.19 23.45 15.86
CA ALA A 71 -2.63 24.69 16.38
C ALA A 71 -3.60 25.85 16.22
N GLU A 72 -4.19 26.02 15.03
CA GLU A 72 -5.23 27.02 14.79
C GLU A 72 -6.43 26.84 15.72
N ARG A 73 -6.97 25.62 15.85
CA ARG A 73 -8.10 25.31 16.75
C ARG A 73 -7.79 25.61 18.22
N MET A 74 -6.54 25.40 18.63
CA MET A 74 -6.07 25.63 20.00
C MET A 74 -5.51 27.04 20.22
N HIS A 75 -5.64 27.94 19.24
CA HIS A 75 -5.10 29.30 19.27
C HIS A 75 -3.58 29.36 19.55
N VAL A 76 -2.83 28.41 19.02
CA VAL A 76 -1.36 28.35 19.06
C VAL A 76 -0.79 28.90 17.77
N SER A 77 0.08 29.89 17.86
CA SER A 77 0.75 30.46 16.69
C SER A 77 1.72 29.47 16.05
N ILE A 78 1.96 29.58 14.73
CA ILE A 78 2.88 28.68 14.00
C ILE A 78 4.28 28.65 14.65
N ALA A 79 4.76 29.81 15.11
CA ALA A 79 6.06 29.94 15.77
C ALA A 79 6.15 29.19 17.11
N GLU A 80 5.02 28.95 17.77
CA GLU A 80 4.96 28.22 19.05
C GLU A 80 4.76 26.71 18.89
N ILE A 81 4.42 26.23 17.69
CA ILE A 81 4.19 24.80 17.42
C ILE A 81 5.35 23.94 17.91
N PRO A 82 6.64 24.25 17.64
CA PRO A 82 7.75 23.42 18.12
C PRO A 82 7.77 23.23 19.64
N ASN A 83 7.38 24.27 20.40
CA ASN A 83 7.37 24.27 21.86
C ASN A 83 6.17 23.53 22.45
N LYS A 84 5.08 23.41 21.68
CA LYS A 84 3.82 22.76 22.10
C LYS A 84 3.52 21.49 21.29
N TYR A 85 4.52 20.96 20.58
CA TYR A 85 4.31 19.94 19.56
C TYR A 85 3.63 18.69 20.09
N ASP A 86 4.11 18.14 21.21
CA ASP A 86 3.57 16.89 21.77
C ASP A 86 2.10 17.04 22.22
N ALA A 87 1.69 18.23 22.69
CA ALA A 87 0.30 18.51 23.03
C ALA A 87 -0.59 18.60 21.79
N LEU A 88 -0.11 19.29 20.74
CA LEU A 88 -0.81 19.42 19.46
C LEU A 88 -0.94 18.07 18.75
N GLU A 89 0.12 17.27 18.76
CA GLU A 89 0.15 15.94 18.16
C GLU A 89 -0.78 14.98 18.90
N LYS A 90 -0.80 15.03 20.25
CA LYS A 90 -1.72 14.21 21.03
C LYS A 90 -3.16 14.47 20.65
N GLU A 91 -3.55 15.74 20.57
CA GLU A 91 -4.89 16.17 20.19
C GLU A 91 -5.23 15.77 18.74
N MET A 92 -4.29 15.95 17.81
CA MET A 92 -4.43 15.51 16.41
C MET A 92 -4.68 13.99 16.30
N LEU A 93 -3.89 13.20 17.04
CA LEU A 93 -4.01 11.75 17.05
C LEU A 93 -5.29 11.29 17.74
N PHE A 94 -5.72 11.97 18.80
CA PHE A 94 -7.01 11.72 19.44
C PHE A 94 -8.15 11.85 18.43
N ASP A 95 -8.23 12.98 17.70
CA ASP A 95 -9.24 13.19 16.67
C ASP A 95 -9.20 12.11 15.57
N PHE A 96 -8.00 11.73 15.14
CA PHE A 96 -7.80 10.67 14.15
C PHE A 96 -8.33 9.32 14.65
N PHE A 97 -7.98 8.91 15.87
CA PHE A 97 -8.44 7.63 16.41
C PHE A 97 -9.94 7.63 16.72
N GLU A 98 -10.51 8.76 17.16
CA GLU A 98 -11.97 8.92 17.27
C GLU A 98 -12.64 8.76 15.89
N TYR A 99 -12.08 9.36 14.84
CA TYR A 99 -12.58 9.20 13.47
C TYR A 99 -12.60 7.74 13.00
N LEU A 100 -11.58 6.95 13.38
CA LEU A 100 -11.50 5.53 13.07
C LEU A 100 -12.53 4.70 13.85
N LYS A 101 -12.82 5.04 15.11
CA LYS A 101 -13.81 4.33 15.95
C LYS A 101 -15.22 4.34 15.37
N TYR A 102 -15.60 5.36 14.60
CA TYR A 102 -16.90 5.39 13.92
C TYR A 102 -16.91 4.66 12.56
N ARG A 103 -15.76 4.12 12.14
CA ARG A 103 -15.56 3.50 10.81
C ARG A 103 -14.87 2.13 10.90
N GLN A 104 -15.15 1.39 11.97
CA GLN A 104 -14.53 0.09 12.26
C GLN A 104 -14.75 -0.96 11.15
N THR A 105 -15.84 -0.81 10.39
CA THR A 105 -16.21 -1.72 9.29
C THR A 105 -15.53 -1.38 7.96
N PHE A 106 -14.90 -0.20 7.85
CA PHE A 106 -14.27 0.28 6.63
C PHE A 106 -12.96 -0.48 6.35
N HIS A 107 -12.58 -0.52 5.08
CA HIS A 107 -11.26 -0.98 4.67
C HIS A 107 -10.36 0.21 4.35
N PHE A 108 -9.06 0.04 4.58
CA PHE A 108 -8.05 1.07 4.45
C PHE A 108 -7.03 0.66 3.40
N ILE A 109 -7.04 1.34 2.25
CA ILE A 109 -6.00 1.21 1.24
C ILE A 109 -4.84 2.11 1.63
N HIS A 110 -3.65 1.54 1.79
CA HIS A 110 -2.45 2.27 2.21
C HIS A 110 -1.26 1.97 1.29
N TRP A 111 -0.22 2.80 1.38
CA TRP A 111 1.03 2.60 0.66
C TRP A 111 2.17 2.31 1.64
N ASN A 112 2.65 1.07 1.70
CA ASN A 112 3.79 0.65 2.54
C ASN A 112 3.69 0.92 4.06
N MET A 113 2.54 1.36 4.60
CA MET A 113 2.27 1.52 6.03
C MET A 113 2.13 0.16 6.77
N ARG A 114 3.22 -0.58 7.00
CA ARG A 114 3.18 -2.01 7.39
C ARG A 114 3.73 -2.34 8.76
N ASP A 115 4.58 -1.51 9.34
CA ASP A 115 5.39 -1.92 10.49
C ASP A 115 5.59 -0.78 11.50
N GLY A 116 6.33 -1.09 12.57
CA GLY A 116 6.60 -0.14 13.66
C GLY A 116 7.52 1.01 13.28
N ASN A 117 8.21 0.95 12.13
CA ASN A 117 9.00 2.08 11.63
C ASN A 117 8.12 3.06 10.87
N TYR A 118 7.22 2.55 10.04
CA TYR A 118 6.28 3.36 9.27
C TYR A 118 4.95 2.63 9.03
N GLY A 119 3.86 3.21 9.51
CA GLY A 119 2.51 2.72 9.28
C GLY A 119 1.59 2.83 10.49
N PHE A 120 0.53 2.01 10.49
CA PHE A 120 -0.47 1.98 11.55
C PHE A 120 0.18 1.77 12.93
N SER A 121 1.04 0.75 13.05
CA SER A 121 1.75 0.45 14.30
C SER A 121 2.63 1.61 14.80
N ALA A 122 3.27 2.36 13.89
CA ALA A 122 4.05 3.53 14.28
C ALA A 122 3.16 4.66 14.83
N ILE A 123 2.02 4.93 14.20
CA ILE A 123 1.06 5.95 14.66
C ILE A 123 0.42 5.55 16.00
N GLU A 124 0.05 4.27 16.13
CA GLU A 124 -0.49 3.69 17.36
C GLU A 124 0.50 3.84 18.52
N HIS A 125 1.76 3.44 18.32
CA HIS A 125 2.81 3.58 19.32
C HIS A 125 3.08 5.06 19.66
N ARG A 126 3.09 5.96 18.66
CA ARG A 126 3.28 7.39 18.91
C ARG A 126 2.19 7.96 19.79
N PHE A 127 0.93 7.56 19.59
CA PHE A 127 -0.17 8.01 20.44
C PHE A 127 -0.07 7.47 21.87
N GLN A 128 0.36 6.22 22.04
CA GLN A 128 0.63 5.63 23.35
C GLN A 128 1.75 6.37 24.09
N VAL A 129 2.83 6.74 23.41
CA VAL A 129 3.93 7.56 23.98
C VAL A 129 3.42 8.91 24.51
N LEU A 130 2.41 9.49 23.86
CA LEU A 130 1.77 10.73 24.28
C LEU A 130 0.69 10.51 25.38
N GLY A 131 0.52 9.27 25.85
CA GLY A 131 -0.46 8.88 26.87
C GLY A 131 -1.89 8.86 26.34
N GLY A 132 -2.09 8.46 25.09
CA GLY A 132 -3.39 8.18 24.47
C GLY A 132 -3.61 6.68 24.25
N GLU A 133 -4.87 6.30 24.01
CA GLU A 133 -5.27 4.90 23.78
C GLU A 133 -5.73 4.71 22.32
N PRO A 134 -4.91 4.09 21.45
CA PRO A 134 -5.22 3.99 20.03
C PRO A 134 -6.34 2.99 19.76
N TYR A 135 -7.16 3.29 18.76
CA TYR A 135 -8.00 2.27 18.13
C TYR A 135 -7.16 1.45 17.16
N LEU A 136 -7.09 0.14 17.38
CA LEU A 136 -6.32 -0.77 16.55
C LEU A 136 -7.15 -1.21 15.34
N VAL A 137 -6.73 -0.81 14.15
CA VAL A 137 -7.36 -1.27 12.92
C VAL A 137 -6.99 -2.75 12.70
N PRO A 138 -7.96 -3.66 12.53
CA PRO A 138 -7.67 -5.06 12.24
C PRO A 138 -6.87 -5.23 10.93
N ASP A 139 -5.94 -6.18 10.89
CA ASP A 139 -5.07 -6.37 9.72
C ASP A 139 -5.83 -6.80 8.46
N ASP A 140 -6.95 -7.51 8.60
CA ASP A 140 -7.84 -7.87 7.48
C ASP A 140 -8.57 -6.67 6.87
N LYS A 141 -8.53 -5.50 7.54
CA LYS A 141 -9.03 -4.23 7.01
C LYS A 141 -7.96 -3.40 6.32
N LYS A 142 -6.69 -3.82 6.34
CA LYS A 142 -5.57 -3.07 5.75
C LYS A 142 -5.17 -3.68 4.41
N PHE A 143 -5.29 -2.90 3.34
CA PHE A 143 -4.90 -3.30 1.99
C PHE A 143 -3.68 -2.52 1.51
N ASP A 144 -2.55 -3.21 1.35
CA ASP A 144 -1.30 -2.61 0.89
C ASP A 144 -1.24 -2.53 -0.64
N LEU A 145 -1.50 -1.33 -1.18
CA LEU A 145 -1.51 -1.07 -2.60
C LEU A 145 -0.15 -1.35 -3.26
N ALA A 146 0.96 -1.02 -2.58
CA ALA A 146 2.29 -1.22 -3.15
C ALA A 146 2.59 -2.71 -3.36
N ARG A 147 2.17 -3.57 -2.42
CA ARG A 147 2.28 -5.03 -2.56
C ARG A 147 1.31 -5.58 -3.59
N ALA A 148 0.10 -5.03 -3.67
CA ALA A 148 -0.87 -5.40 -4.68
C ALA A 148 -0.33 -5.18 -6.09
N LEU A 149 0.25 -4.01 -6.37
CA LEU A 149 0.86 -3.71 -7.67
C LEU A 149 2.01 -4.67 -8.02
N VAL A 150 2.85 -5.05 -7.05
CA VAL A 150 3.89 -6.07 -7.27
C VAL A 150 3.29 -7.44 -7.60
N ALA A 151 2.18 -7.83 -6.97
CA ALA A 151 1.50 -9.08 -7.27
C ALA A 151 0.82 -9.06 -8.65
N LEU A 152 0.30 -7.90 -9.08
CA LEU A 152 -0.41 -7.73 -10.35
C LEU A 152 0.53 -7.63 -11.55
N PHE A 153 1.65 -6.93 -11.39
CA PHE A 153 2.53 -6.52 -12.49
C PHE A 153 3.97 -7.02 -12.35
N GLY A 154 4.31 -7.72 -11.26
CA GLY A 154 5.67 -8.16 -10.98
C GLY A 154 6.54 -7.06 -10.38
N ARG A 155 7.75 -7.41 -9.93
CA ARG A 155 8.63 -6.47 -9.20
C ARG A 155 9.17 -5.31 -10.04
N GLN A 156 9.20 -5.47 -11.35
CA GLN A 156 9.73 -4.49 -12.31
C GLN A 156 8.65 -3.59 -12.92
N TYR A 157 7.44 -3.57 -12.33
CA TYR A 157 6.33 -2.75 -12.83
C TYR A 157 6.63 -1.25 -12.85
N VAL A 158 7.54 -0.80 -11.99
CA VAL A 158 8.05 0.56 -11.96
C VAL A 158 9.47 0.54 -11.37
N SER A 159 10.33 1.43 -11.84
CA SER A 159 11.66 1.61 -11.25
C SER A 159 11.54 2.14 -9.81
N HIS A 160 12.57 1.91 -8.99
CA HIS A 160 12.60 2.54 -7.67
C HIS A 160 12.80 4.06 -7.76
N GLY A 161 13.42 4.56 -8.84
CA GLY A 161 13.73 5.98 -9.01
C GLY A 161 14.61 6.53 -7.87
N GLU A 162 14.75 7.85 -7.83
CA GLU A 162 15.44 8.54 -6.72
C GLU A 162 14.52 8.72 -5.50
N SER A 163 13.22 8.88 -5.73
CA SER A 163 12.23 9.22 -4.69
C SER A 163 11.28 8.07 -4.33
N GLY A 164 11.63 6.84 -4.73
CA GLY A 164 10.84 5.65 -4.47
C GLY A 164 9.77 5.36 -5.54
N ARG A 165 9.24 4.12 -5.49
CA ARG A 165 8.28 3.60 -6.49
C ARG A 165 7.00 4.41 -6.62
N PHE A 166 6.57 5.07 -5.55
CA PHE A 166 5.35 5.88 -5.54
C PHE A 166 5.47 7.06 -6.52
N HIS A 167 6.50 7.89 -6.33
CA HIS A 167 6.77 9.04 -7.20
C HIS A 167 7.11 8.60 -8.63
N ALA A 168 7.90 7.54 -8.78
CA ALA A 168 8.20 6.99 -10.11
C ALA A 168 6.93 6.55 -10.86
N LEU A 169 5.94 6.00 -10.15
CA LEU A 169 4.67 5.57 -10.76
C LEU A 169 3.80 6.76 -11.15
N ILE A 170 3.74 7.79 -10.31
CA ILE A 170 3.04 9.06 -10.58
C ILE A 170 3.61 9.71 -11.85
N GLN A 171 4.94 9.81 -11.95
CA GLN A 171 5.62 10.36 -13.12
C GLN A 171 5.36 9.54 -14.38
N LEU A 172 5.47 8.21 -14.29
CA LEU A 172 5.20 7.30 -15.41
C LEU A 172 3.77 7.42 -15.94
N ASN A 173 2.82 7.76 -15.08
CA ASN A 173 1.39 7.88 -15.41
C ASN A 173 0.97 9.32 -15.72
N HIS A 174 1.91 10.27 -15.80
CA HIS A 174 1.66 11.70 -16.04
C HIS A 174 0.60 12.28 -15.09
N MET A 175 0.61 11.82 -13.85
CA MET A 175 -0.30 12.31 -12.82
C MET A 175 0.20 13.67 -12.31
N THR A 176 -0.71 14.58 -11.99
CA THR A 176 -0.32 15.86 -11.40
C THR A 176 0.25 15.63 -10.01
N ASP A 177 1.53 15.91 -9.85
CA ASP A 177 2.30 15.72 -8.63
C ASP A 177 2.54 17.02 -7.86
N LYS A 178 1.93 18.13 -8.30
CA LYS A 178 2.04 19.44 -7.62
C LYS A 178 1.74 19.27 -6.12
N SER A 179 2.77 19.52 -5.31
CA SER A 179 2.82 19.41 -3.85
C SER A 179 3.04 18.02 -3.24
N ALA A 180 3.17 16.93 -4.00
CA ALA A 180 3.59 15.63 -3.45
C ALA A 180 5.10 15.64 -3.16
N LEU A 181 5.45 15.91 -1.91
CA LEU A 181 6.85 15.97 -1.48
C LEU A 181 7.47 14.58 -1.42
N THR A 182 8.73 14.51 -1.83
CA THR A 182 9.61 13.36 -1.59
C THR A 182 9.99 13.27 -0.11
N GLY A 183 10.51 12.11 0.33
CA GLY A 183 10.88 11.93 1.74
C GLY A 183 11.92 12.95 2.24
N LYS A 184 12.85 13.37 1.38
CA LYS A 184 13.81 14.42 1.71
C LYS A 184 13.14 15.78 1.87
N GLU A 185 12.27 16.16 0.93
CA GLU A 185 11.56 17.44 0.99
C GLU A 185 10.58 17.51 2.17
N GLU A 186 10.03 16.37 2.62
CA GLU A 186 9.23 16.31 3.85
C GLU A 186 10.10 16.53 5.09
N ALA A 187 11.30 15.97 5.15
CA ALA A 187 12.24 16.24 6.23
C ALA A 187 12.60 17.73 6.30
N ASP A 188 12.99 18.32 5.16
CA ASP A 188 13.34 19.74 5.06
C ASP A 188 12.16 20.65 5.42
N ALA A 189 10.94 20.29 5.02
CA ALA A 189 9.71 21.02 5.37
C ALA A 189 9.39 20.94 6.87
N PHE A 190 9.67 19.80 7.51
CA PHE A 190 9.51 19.65 8.95
C PHE A 190 10.51 20.51 9.73
N GLU A 191 11.79 20.46 9.37
CA GLU A 191 12.86 21.24 10.03
C GLU A 191 12.64 22.75 9.90
N SER A 192 12.10 23.20 8.77
CA SER A 192 11.75 24.60 8.52
C SER A 192 10.40 25.03 9.12
N GLY A 193 9.64 24.11 9.74
CA GLY A 193 8.33 24.41 10.33
C GLY A 193 7.22 24.67 9.30
N ASP A 194 7.39 24.22 8.05
CA ASP A 194 6.42 24.37 6.96
C ASP A 194 5.34 23.26 7.02
N TYR A 195 4.57 23.29 8.11
CA TYR A 195 3.51 22.31 8.38
C TYR A 195 2.36 22.35 7.36
N ILE A 196 2.16 23.49 6.69
CA ILE A 196 1.15 23.63 5.63
C ILE A 196 1.58 22.85 4.39
N LYS A 197 2.86 22.97 3.98
CA LYS A 197 3.40 22.22 2.84
C LYS A 197 3.40 20.71 3.10
N LEU A 198 3.75 20.29 4.32
CA LEU A 198 3.63 18.90 4.76
C LEU A 198 2.20 18.37 4.64
N HIS A 199 1.22 19.17 5.07
CA HIS A 199 -0.18 18.80 4.98
C HIS A 199 -0.66 18.67 3.53
N GLN A 200 -0.33 19.64 2.67
CA GLN A 200 -0.65 19.60 1.24
C GLN A 200 -0.04 18.37 0.56
N SER A 201 1.17 17.98 0.95
CA SER A 201 1.79 16.72 0.51
C SER A 201 0.96 15.51 0.88
N THR A 202 0.54 15.37 2.14
CA THR A 202 -0.28 14.24 2.58
C THR A 202 -1.58 14.15 1.78
N LEU A 203 -2.27 15.27 1.57
CA LEU A 203 -3.50 15.35 0.78
C LEU A 203 -3.26 14.92 -0.68
N ARG A 204 -2.17 15.40 -1.28
CA ARG A 204 -1.81 15.02 -2.65
C ARG A 204 -1.50 13.53 -2.77
N LYS A 205 -0.80 12.95 -1.79
CA LYS A 205 -0.43 11.53 -1.82
C LYS A 205 -1.67 10.62 -1.78
N VAL A 206 -2.68 10.91 -0.95
CA VAL A 206 -3.93 10.12 -0.96
C VAL A 206 -4.75 10.30 -2.25
N ASP A 207 -4.71 11.49 -2.85
CA ASP A 207 -5.32 11.74 -4.16
C ASP A 207 -4.63 10.93 -5.28
N CYS A 208 -3.30 10.95 -5.32
CA CYS A 208 -2.53 10.11 -6.24
C CYS A 208 -2.78 8.61 -6.01
N MET A 209 -2.89 8.17 -4.75
CA MET A 209 -3.25 6.78 -4.45
C MET A 209 -4.64 6.42 -5.03
N SER A 210 -5.62 7.32 -4.96
CA SER A 210 -6.97 7.09 -5.52
C SER A 210 -6.89 6.86 -7.02
N ASN A 211 -6.15 7.73 -7.71
CA ASN A 211 -5.96 7.62 -9.15
C ASN A 211 -5.23 6.33 -9.53
N ILE A 212 -4.23 5.89 -8.74
CA ILE A 212 -3.56 4.60 -8.95
C ILE A 212 -4.55 3.45 -8.79
N VAL A 213 -5.40 3.46 -7.77
CA VAL A 213 -6.43 2.42 -7.56
C VAL A 213 -7.38 2.36 -8.75
N GLU A 214 -7.95 3.50 -9.14
CA GLU A 214 -8.88 3.60 -10.28
C GLU A 214 -8.26 3.07 -11.57
N ARG A 215 -7.06 3.54 -11.91
CA ARG A 215 -6.31 3.09 -13.10
C ARG A 215 -5.92 1.62 -13.04
N THR A 216 -5.75 1.06 -11.85
CA THR A 216 -5.45 -0.36 -11.69
C THR A 216 -6.70 -1.21 -11.97
N VAL A 217 -7.87 -0.75 -11.50
CA VAL A 217 -9.14 -1.45 -11.67
C VAL A 217 -9.63 -1.40 -13.12
N ASP A 218 -9.54 -0.24 -13.78
CA ASP A 218 -9.97 -0.08 -15.17
C ASP A 218 -8.95 -0.61 -16.20
N GLY A 219 -7.73 -0.94 -15.75
CA GLY A 219 -6.66 -1.48 -16.58
C GLY A 219 -5.85 -0.43 -17.36
N SER A 220 -6.04 0.86 -17.09
CA SER A 220 -5.35 1.98 -17.73
C SER A 220 -4.01 2.36 -17.07
N LEU A 221 -3.65 1.74 -15.94
CA LEU A 221 -2.38 2.01 -15.26
C LEU A 221 -1.19 1.64 -16.15
N VAL A 222 -0.36 2.64 -16.46
CA VAL A 222 0.88 2.47 -17.21
C VAL A 222 1.97 1.93 -16.29
N THR A 223 2.64 0.87 -16.73
CA THR A 223 3.68 0.15 -15.99
C THR A 223 4.78 -0.31 -16.94
N ASN A 224 6.01 -0.45 -16.44
CA ASN A 224 7.15 -1.04 -17.16
C ASN A 224 7.10 -2.59 -17.23
N ALA A 225 6.06 -3.21 -16.66
CA ALA A 225 5.91 -4.66 -16.65
C ALA A 225 5.71 -5.23 -18.06
N THR A 226 6.53 -6.21 -18.44
CA THR A 226 6.38 -6.90 -19.71
C THR A 226 5.16 -7.83 -19.72
N TRP A 227 4.73 -8.28 -20.89
CA TRP A 227 3.65 -9.27 -21.01
C TRP A 227 3.96 -10.55 -20.21
N ARG A 228 5.24 -10.96 -20.14
CA ARG A 228 5.71 -12.11 -19.34
C ARG A 228 5.62 -11.85 -17.84
N ASP A 229 5.84 -10.61 -17.40
CA ASP A 229 5.71 -10.24 -15.98
C ASP A 229 4.25 -10.23 -15.54
N LYS A 230 3.37 -9.74 -16.41
CA LYS A 230 1.92 -9.73 -16.19
C LYS A 230 1.36 -11.16 -16.20
N TYR A 231 1.53 -11.92 -17.29
CA TYR A 231 0.78 -13.16 -17.54
C TYR A 231 1.54 -14.45 -17.23
N GLY A 232 2.83 -14.38 -16.94
CA GLY A 232 3.60 -15.54 -16.47
C GLY A 232 3.69 -16.73 -17.44
N ALA A 233 3.49 -16.51 -18.73
CA ALA A 233 3.65 -17.54 -19.76
C ALA A 233 5.14 -17.88 -19.96
N HIS A 234 5.71 -18.61 -19.02
CA HIS A 234 6.96 -19.35 -19.20
C HIS A 234 6.59 -20.76 -19.69
N PRO A 235 7.29 -21.33 -20.69
CA PRO A 235 7.08 -22.72 -21.10
C PRO A 235 7.05 -23.74 -19.95
N LYS A 236 7.76 -23.46 -18.84
CA LYS A 236 7.74 -24.25 -17.60
C LYS A 236 6.36 -24.27 -16.93
N ALA A 237 5.62 -23.16 -16.90
CA ALA A 237 4.30 -23.08 -16.29
C ALA A 237 3.25 -23.91 -17.05
N ILE A 238 3.35 -23.96 -18.39
CA ILE A 238 2.49 -24.80 -19.23
C ILE A 238 2.79 -26.29 -18.97
N ILE A 239 4.07 -26.68 -18.98
CA ILE A 239 4.49 -28.06 -18.68
C ILE A 239 4.04 -28.47 -17.27
N GLU A 240 4.15 -27.59 -16.28
CA GLU A 240 3.74 -27.87 -14.91
C GLU A 240 2.22 -27.94 -14.74
N TYR A 241 1.46 -27.07 -15.42
CA TYR A 241 0.01 -27.13 -15.42
C TYR A 241 -0.47 -28.47 -16.00
N VAL A 242 0.13 -28.91 -17.11
CA VAL A 242 -0.13 -30.24 -17.69
C VAL A 242 0.22 -31.35 -16.70
N LYS A 243 1.38 -31.29 -16.04
CA LYS A 243 1.80 -32.31 -15.06
C LYS A 243 0.91 -32.40 -13.82
N GLN A 244 0.28 -31.30 -13.41
CA GLN A 244 -0.64 -31.28 -12.26
C GLN A 244 -2.07 -31.68 -12.62
N HIS A 245 -2.41 -31.74 -13.92
CA HIS A 245 -3.73 -32.16 -14.36
C HIS A 245 -3.86 -33.68 -14.22
N TRP A 246 -4.96 -34.17 -13.64
CA TRP A 246 -5.21 -35.61 -13.41
C TRP A 246 -5.11 -36.46 -14.68
N LEU A 247 -5.43 -35.89 -15.85
CA LEU A 247 -5.25 -36.53 -17.16
C LEU A 247 -3.80 -36.93 -17.44
N TRP A 248 -2.81 -36.17 -16.96
CA TRP A 248 -1.41 -36.53 -17.11
C TRP A 248 -1.07 -37.81 -16.34
N SER A 249 -1.66 -38.02 -15.15
CA SER A 249 -1.53 -39.27 -14.41
C SER A 249 -2.10 -40.46 -15.19
N ILE A 250 -3.18 -40.26 -15.95
CA ILE A 250 -3.75 -41.30 -16.83
C ILE A 250 -2.81 -41.61 -18.00
N ILE A 251 -2.25 -40.60 -18.66
CA ILE A 251 -1.30 -40.79 -19.76
C ILE A 251 -0.07 -41.57 -19.27
N VAL A 252 0.47 -41.22 -18.10
CA VAL A 252 1.60 -41.93 -17.49
C VAL A 252 1.22 -43.39 -17.16
N MET A 253 0.03 -43.62 -16.61
CA MET A 253 -0.46 -44.96 -16.29
C MET A 253 -0.60 -45.83 -17.55
N ILE A 254 -1.18 -45.29 -18.62
CA ILE A 254 -1.27 -45.98 -19.92
C ILE A 254 0.12 -46.32 -20.43
N GLY A 255 1.08 -45.39 -20.37
CA GLY A 255 2.46 -45.62 -20.80
C GLY A 255 3.18 -46.71 -20.00
N ILE A 256 2.94 -46.81 -18.69
CA ILE A 256 3.48 -47.88 -17.85
C ILE A 256 2.86 -49.23 -18.25
N VAL A 257 1.54 -49.29 -18.44
CA VAL A 257 0.83 -50.52 -18.82
C VAL A 257 1.27 -51.00 -20.20
N THR A 258 1.37 -50.12 -21.20
CA THR A 258 1.88 -50.49 -22.53
C THR A 258 3.34 -50.91 -22.49
N GLY A 259 4.18 -50.29 -21.65
CA GLY A 259 5.56 -50.72 -21.44
C GLY A 259 5.67 -52.13 -20.83
N ILE A 260 4.84 -52.46 -19.84
CA ILE A 260 4.78 -53.80 -19.24
C ILE A 260 4.30 -54.82 -20.28
N ILE A 261 3.23 -54.51 -21.02
CA ILE A 261 2.70 -55.38 -22.07
C ILE A 261 3.75 -55.61 -23.16
N GLY A 262 4.44 -54.56 -23.62
CA GLY A 262 5.49 -54.66 -24.63
C GLY A 262 6.65 -55.56 -24.18
N ARG A 263 7.06 -55.45 -22.91
CA ARG A 263 8.11 -56.31 -22.33
C ARG A 263 7.69 -57.77 -22.21
N VAL A 264 6.44 -58.04 -21.83
CA VAL A 264 5.89 -59.42 -21.73
C VAL A 264 5.68 -60.02 -23.12
N ALA A 265 5.28 -59.21 -24.11
CA ALA A 265 5.07 -59.62 -25.49
C ALA A 265 6.38 -59.71 -26.32
N GLY A 266 7.52 -59.33 -25.75
CA GLY A 266 8.82 -59.36 -26.41
C GLY A 266 8.97 -58.34 -27.56
N TRP A 267 8.19 -57.27 -27.54
CA TRP A 267 8.27 -56.20 -28.53
C TRP A 267 9.50 -55.32 -28.32
N PHE A 268 10.01 -55.25 -27.08
CA PHE A 268 11.25 -54.60 -26.67
C PHE A 268 11.87 -55.34 -25.47
#